data_AF-A0A7D6ZF38-F1
#
_entry.id   AF-A0A7D6ZF38-F1
#
_cell.length_a   1.000
_cell.length_b   1.000
_cell.length_c   1.000
_cell.angle_alpha   90.00
_cell.angle_beta   90.00
_cell.angle_gamma   90.00
#
_symmetry.space_group_name_H-M   'P 1'
#
loop_
_entity.id
_entity.type
_entity.pdbx_description
1 polymer ?
#
loop_
_entity_poly.entity_id
_entity_poly.type
_entity_poly.pdbx_seq_one_letter_code
_entity_poly.pdbx_strand_id
1 'polypeptide(L)'
;MDNGIKCKLTYIYGSFREQSIDLLSHAWLKIENNIVVDITGDQFKYYPELFNFNETVYVGLYNNFYNLFEIDLKESCNNYYPLDDTYVRSHLSRKKLYEIILEYIE
;
A
#
# COMPACT_ATOMS: atom_id res chain seq x y z
N MET A 1 11.24 -12.43 4.99
CA MET A 1 12.49 -11.69 4.79
C MET A 1 12.18 -10.51 3.91
N ASP A 2 12.50 -9.31 4.37
CA ASP A 2 12.51 -8.13 3.51
C ASP A 2 13.67 -8.33 2.53
N ASN A 3 13.46 -8.15 1.22
CA ASN A 3 14.39 -8.52 0.14
C ASN A 3 15.73 -7.71 0.12
N GLY A 4 16.33 -7.44 1.28
CA GLY A 4 17.53 -6.63 1.42
C GLY A 4 17.30 -5.11 1.33
N ILE A 5 16.04 -4.66 1.34
CA ILE A 5 15.69 -3.23 1.30
C ILE A 5 16.00 -2.61 2.66
N LYS A 6 17.10 -1.86 2.74
CA LYS A 6 17.56 -1.18 3.97
C LYS A 6 17.20 0.30 4.04
N CYS A 7 16.66 0.85 2.95
CA CYS A 7 16.30 2.26 2.88
C CYS A 7 15.03 2.55 3.68
N LYS A 8 14.90 3.79 4.15
CA LYS A 8 13.67 4.25 4.81
C LYS A 8 12.48 4.14 3.86
N LEU A 9 11.56 3.22 4.16
CA LEU A 9 10.30 3.04 3.43
C LEU A 9 9.21 3.87 4.11
N THR A 10 8.44 4.60 3.31
CA THR A 10 7.30 5.40 3.77
C THR A 10 6.07 5.00 2.98
N TYR A 11 5.03 4.54 3.67
CA TYR A 11 3.70 4.38 3.11
C TYR A 11 3.01 5.73 3.01
N ILE A 12 2.41 6.01 1.86
CA ILE A 12 1.67 7.23 1.60
C ILE A 12 0.30 6.85 1.10
N TYR A 13 -0.72 7.52 1.64
CA TYR A 13 -2.09 7.43 1.20
C TYR A 13 -2.63 8.85 1.02
N GLY A 14 -3.34 9.08 -0.07
CA GLY A 14 -3.92 10.38 -0.38
C GLY A 14 -5.21 10.24 -1.16
N SER A 15 -5.96 11.35 -1.20
CA SER A 15 -7.22 11.43 -1.92
C SER A 15 -7.16 12.52 -2.98
N PHE A 16 -7.76 12.23 -4.13
CA PHE A 16 -7.98 13.18 -5.20
C PHE A 16 -9.46 13.55 -5.23
N ARG A 17 -9.74 14.86 -5.18
CA ARG A 17 -11.10 15.41 -5.27
C ARG A 17 -11.22 16.21 -6.56
N GLU A 18 -11.98 15.68 -7.52
CA GLU A 18 -12.45 16.45 -8.67
C GLU A 18 -13.97 16.63 -8.53
N GLN A 19 -14.49 17.82 -8.83
CA GLN A 19 -15.88 18.22 -8.51
C GLN A 19 -16.97 17.32 -9.12
N SER A 20 -16.60 16.45 -10.07
CA SER A 20 -17.50 15.55 -10.80
C SER A 20 -17.21 14.05 -10.61
N ILE A 21 -16.18 13.68 -9.84
CA ILE A 21 -15.75 12.29 -9.66
C ILE A 21 -15.77 11.96 -8.17
N ASP A 22 -16.30 10.78 -7.83
CA ASP A 22 -16.22 10.25 -6.47
C ASP A 22 -14.78 10.30 -5.94
N LEU A 23 -14.62 10.42 -4.63
CA LEU A 23 -13.32 10.54 -3.98
C LEU A 23 -12.38 9.39 -4.39
N LEU A 24 -11.37 9.65 -5.21
CA LEU A 24 -10.40 8.65 -5.62
C LEU A 24 -9.26 8.64 -4.61
N SER A 25 -9.26 7.64 -3.74
CA SER A 25 -8.12 7.41 -2.85
C SER A 25 -7.08 6.54 -3.52
N HIS A 26 -5.81 6.81 -3.21
CA HIS A 26 -4.68 6.06 -3.74
C HIS A 26 -3.58 5.90 -2.70
N ALA A 27 -2.82 4.82 -2.82
CA ALA A 27 -1.70 4.53 -1.94
C ALA A 27 -0.45 4.11 -2.72
N TRP A 28 0.71 4.60 -2.30
CA TRP A 28 2.00 4.26 -2.90
C TRP A 28 3.11 4.25 -1.86
N LEU A 29 4.25 3.68 -2.24
CA LEU A 29 5.44 3.64 -1.40
C LEU A 29 6.43 4.72 -1.84
N LYS A 30 7.09 5.32 -0.85
CA LYS A 30 8.19 6.25 -1.05
C LYS A 30 9.43 5.73 -0.33
N ILE A 31 10.51 5.56 -1.06
CA ILE A 31 11.82 5.23 -0.52
C ILE A 31 12.71 6.49 -0.48
N GLU A 32 14.00 6.30 -0.19
CA GLU A 32 14.99 7.38 -0.18
C GLU A 32 15.03 8.18 -1.50
N ASN A 33 15.50 9.42 -1.43
CA ASN A 33 15.61 10.35 -2.57
C ASN A 33 14.29 10.67 -3.29
N ASN A 34 13.15 10.57 -2.59
CA ASN A 34 11.82 10.81 -3.15
C ASN A 34 11.44 9.88 -4.31
N ILE A 35 12.04 8.68 -4.35
CA ILE A 35 11.64 7.66 -5.32
C ILE A 35 10.32 7.04 -4.85
N VAL A 36 9.36 7.01 -5.75
CA VAL A 36 8.07 6.34 -5.65
C VAL A 36 8.20 4.93 -6.22
N VAL A 37 7.58 3.97 -5.52
CA VAL A 37 7.34 2.61 -6.00
C VAL A 37 5.84 2.38 -5.95
N ASP A 38 5.24 2.06 -7.10
CA ASP A 38 3.80 1.96 -7.23
C ASP A 38 3.40 0.90 -8.26
N ILE A 39 2.41 0.07 -7.92
CA ILE A 39 1.93 -1.04 -8.75
C ILE A 39 0.62 -0.70 -9.49
N THR A 40 0.23 0.57 -9.52
CA THR A 40 -1.01 1.06 -10.15
C THR A 40 -1.21 0.48 -11.55
N GLY A 41 -0.18 0.47 -12.40
CA GLY A 41 -0.32 -0.06 -13.76
C GLY A 41 -0.65 -1.56 -13.81
N ASP A 42 -0.15 -2.38 -12.88
CA ASP A 42 -0.56 -3.78 -12.77
C ASP A 42 -1.96 -3.93 -12.18
N GLN A 43 -2.32 -3.12 -11.18
CA GLN A 43 -3.64 -3.14 -10.53
C GLN A 43 -4.76 -2.81 -11.52
N PHE A 44 -4.51 -1.87 -12.44
CA PHE A 44 -5.49 -1.37 -13.40
C PHE A 44 -5.22 -1.82 -14.85
N LYS A 45 -4.39 -2.86 -15.07
CA LYS A 45 -4.04 -3.33 -16.42
C LYS A 45 -5.23 -3.73 -17.31
N TYR A 46 -6.38 -4.05 -16.72
CA TYR A 46 -7.62 -4.39 -17.42
C TYR A 46 -8.65 -3.24 -17.41
N TYR A 47 -8.28 -2.08 -16.85
CA TYR A 47 -9.11 -0.89 -16.71
C TYR A 47 -8.36 0.35 -17.23
N PRO A 48 -8.06 0.41 -18.55
CA PRO A 48 -7.24 1.47 -19.15
C PRO A 48 -7.87 2.86 -19.01
N GLU A 49 -9.19 2.92 -18.82
CA GLU A 49 -9.97 4.15 -18.68
C GLU A 49 -9.69 4.90 -17.36
N LEU A 50 -9.19 4.21 -16.32
CA LEU A 50 -9.10 4.76 -14.97
C LEU A 50 -7.83 5.55 -14.73
N PHE A 51 -6.69 5.06 -15.22
CA PHE A 51 -5.39 5.71 -15.04
C PHE A 51 -4.47 5.40 -16.22
N ASN A 52 -3.91 6.44 -16.86
CA ASN A 52 -2.94 6.32 -17.96
C ASN A 52 -1.55 5.84 -17.46
N PHE A 53 -1.50 4.71 -16.74
CA PHE A 53 -0.25 4.05 -16.37
C PHE A 53 0.10 2.98 -17.39
N ASN A 54 1.12 3.24 -18.21
CA ASN A 54 1.65 2.27 -19.16
C ASN A 54 2.70 1.32 -18.53
N GLU A 55 3.21 1.65 -17.34
CA GLU A 55 4.20 0.84 -16.63
C GLU A 55 3.53 -0.05 -15.59
N THR A 56 3.79 -1.36 -15.66
CA THR A 56 3.24 -2.36 -14.71
C THR A 56 3.60 -2.04 -13.25
N VAL A 57 4.86 -1.65 -13.01
CA VAL A 57 5.33 -1.15 -11.73
C VAL A 57 6.14 0.11 -12.01
N TYR A 58 5.68 1.25 -11.50
CA TYR A 58 6.38 2.51 -11.60
C TYR A 58 7.46 2.60 -10.52
N VAL A 59 8.68 2.93 -10.93
CA VAL A 59 9.81 3.21 -10.03
C VAL A 59 10.52 4.48 -10.50
N GLY A 60 10.30 5.60 -9.81
CA GLY A 60 10.83 6.87 -10.28
C GLY A 60 10.53 8.04 -9.34
N LEU A 61 10.85 9.26 -9.76
CA LEU A 61 10.53 10.45 -8.96
C LEU A 61 9.01 10.72 -8.96
N TYR A 62 8.56 11.59 -8.06
CA TYR A 62 7.21 12.16 -8.15
C TYR A 62 7.00 12.81 -9.52
N ASN A 63 5.84 12.52 -10.12
CA ASN A 63 5.39 13.11 -11.37
C ASN A 63 4.03 13.80 -11.15
N ASN A 64 3.44 14.32 -12.22
CA ASN A 64 2.19 15.06 -12.12
C ASN A 64 1.06 14.26 -11.49
N PHE A 65 0.98 12.94 -11.73
CA PHE A 65 -0.06 12.09 -11.16
C PHE A 65 -0.04 12.11 -9.64
N TYR A 66 1.11 11.85 -9.01
CA TYR A 66 1.23 11.85 -7.55
C TYR A 66 1.00 13.22 -6.91
N ASN A 67 1.26 14.30 -7.65
CA ASN A 67 1.06 15.66 -7.18
C ASN A 67 -0.41 16.10 -7.20
N LEU A 68 -1.31 15.33 -7.83
CA LEU A 68 -2.75 15.60 -7.81
C LEU A 68 -3.39 15.26 -6.45
N PHE A 69 -2.80 14.34 -5.69
CA PHE A 69 -3.38 13.83 -4.45
C PHE A 69 -3.07 14.74 -3.26
N GLU A 70 -4.09 15.04 -2.46
CA GLU A 70 -3.92 15.56 -1.11
C GLU A 70 -3.46 14.41 -0.20
N ILE A 71 -2.33 14.57 0.49
CA ILE A 71 -1.78 13.52 1.35
C ILE A 71 -2.58 13.47 2.65
N ASP A 72 -3.35 12.41 2.83
CA ASP A 72 -4.16 12.15 4.03
C ASP A 72 -3.34 11.44 5.12
N LEU A 73 -2.45 10.52 4.72
CA LEU A 73 -1.64 9.72 5.64
C LEU A 73 -0.23 9.50 5.11
N LYS A 74 0.75 9.61 6.01
CA LYS A 74 2.14 9.28 5.74
C LYS A 74 2.72 8.53 6.94
N GLU A 75 3.10 7.28 6.74
CA GLU A 75 3.60 6.41 7.79
C GLU A 75 5.00 5.89 7.43
N SER A 76 5.96 6.03 8.34
CA SER A 76 7.28 5.41 8.16
C SER A 76 7.16 3.93 8.47
N CYS A 77 7.48 3.07 7.51
CA CYS A 77 7.44 1.62 7.67
C CYS A 77 8.62 1.08 8.50
N ASN A 78 9.22 1.92 9.36
CA ASN A 78 10.49 1.68 10.05
C ASN A 78 10.44 0.56 11.10
N ASN A 79 9.28 -0.05 11.32
CA ASN A 79 9.09 -1.14 12.28
C ASN A 79 8.00 -2.11 11.81
N TYR A 80 7.93 -2.44 10.52
CA TYR A 80 7.54 -3.83 10.27
C TYR A 80 8.75 -4.61 10.76
N TYR A 81 8.66 -5.06 12.02
CA TYR A 81 9.52 -6.13 12.49
C TYR A 81 9.54 -7.14 11.33
N PRO A 82 10.70 -7.75 11.01
CA PRO A 82 10.64 -9.01 10.29
C PRO A 82 9.53 -9.81 10.98
N LEU A 83 8.74 -10.57 10.23
CA LEU A 83 7.88 -11.59 10.83
C LEU A 83 8.82 -12.58 11.57
N ASP A 84 9.41 -12.10 12.66
CA ASP A 84 10.07 -12.84 13.69
C ASP A 84 8.91 -13.54 14.35
N ASP A 85 9.09 -14.85 14.39
CA ASP A 85 8.10 -15.85 14.71
C ASP A 85 7.40 -15.51 16.04
N THR A 86 8.06 -14.73 16.89
CA THR A 86 7.61 -14.19 18.17
C THR A 86 6.43 -13.20 18.10
N TYR A 87 6.37 -12.28 17.11
CA TYR A 87 5.22 -11.35 16.97
C TYR A 87 4.01 -12.04 16.33
N VAL A 88 4.25 -12.97 15.40
CA VAL A 88 3.21 -13.85 14.83
C VAL A 88 2.61 -14.77 15.89
N ARG A 89 3.43 -15.24 16.85
CA ARG A 89 2.99 -16.05 17.99
C ARG A 89 2.29 -15.24 19.09
N SER A 90 2.60 -13.95 19.25
CA SER A 90 2.00 -13.11 20.30
C SER A 90 0.60 -12.60 19.94
N HIS A 91 0.26 -12.52 18.65
CA HIS A 91 -1.08 -12.17 18.17
C HIS A 91 -2.02 -13.40 18.16
N LEU A 92 -2.35 -13.91 19.35
CA LEU A 92 -3.70 -14.27 19.84
C LEU A 92 -4.79 -14.91 18.93
N SER A 93 -4.54 -15.30 17.68
CA SER A 93 -5.61 -15.25 16.68
C SER A 93 -5.88 -16.55 15.93
N ARG A 94 -4.96 -17.51 15.74
CA ARG A 94 -5.33 -18.70 14.95
C ARG A 94 -6.34 -19.60 15.67
N LYS A 95 -6.12 -19.90 16.95
CA LYS A 95 -7.07 -20.69 17.74
C LYS A 95 -8.37 -19.92 18.00
N LYS A 96 -8.28 -18.62 18.29
CA LYS A 96 -9.45 -17.79 18.59
C LYS A 96 -10.29 -17.47 17.35
N LEU A 97 -9.66 -17.22 16.20
CA LEU A 97 -10.35 -17.09 14.91
C LEU A 97 -10.92 -18.45 14.46
N TYR A 98 -10.21 -19.56 14.68
CA TYR A 98 -10.73 -20.90 14.42
C TYR A 98 -11.95 -21.21 15.30
N GLU A 99 -11.92 -20.89 16.59
CA GLU A 99 -13.05 -21.02 17.51
C GLU A 99 -14.24 -20.14 17.09
N ILE A 100 -14.00 -18.88 16.70
CA ILE A 100 -15.03 -18.00 16.15
C ILE A 100 -15.62 -18.61 14.87
N ILE A 101 -14.79 -19.11 13.94
CA ILE A 101 -15.30 -19.73 12.71
C ILE A 101 -16.14 -20.97 13.02
N LEU A 102 -15.75 -21.78 14.00
CA LEU A 102 -16.51 -22.95 14.45
C LEU A 102 -17.87 -22.59 15.08
N GLU A 103 -18.03 -21.41 15.69
CA GLU A 103 -19.34 -20.96 16.21
C GLU A 103 -20.38 -20.71 15.11
N TYR A 104 -19.94 -20.51 13.85
CA TYR A 104 -20.81 -20.16 12.72
C TYR A 104 -20.93 -21.26 11.65
N ILE A 105 -20.31 -22.42 11.87
CA ILE A 105 -20.43 -23.58 10.97
C ILE A 105 -21.15 -24.68 11.77
N GLU A 106 -22.42 -24.92 11.44
CA GLU A 106 -23.15 -26.14 11.84
C GLU A 106 -22.63 -27.38 11.11
#